data_AF-A0AAU8U4X8-F1
#
_entry.id   AF-A0AAU8U4X8-F1
#
_cell.length_a   1.000
_cell.length_b   1.000
_cell.length_c   1.000
_cell.angle_alpha   90.00
_cell.angle_beta   90.00
_cell.angle_gamma   90.00
#
_symmetry.space_group_name_H-M   'P 1'
#
loop_
_entity.id
_entity.type
_entity.pdbx_description
1 polymer ?
#
loop_
_entity_poly.entity_id
_entity_poly.type
_entity_poly.pdbx_seq_one_letter_code
_entity_poly.pdbx_strand_id
1 'polypeptide(L)' 'MAVVDANGVELQSGDNIVVIKDLKLKGSKNSVKQGTKAKIRLTKNENEVECKLDKLGTVILKTEFIRKA' A
#
# COMPACT_ATOMS: atom_id res chain seq x y z
N MET A 1 12.67 13.91 1.14
CA MET A 1 12.00 12.92 0.28
C MET A 1 10.80 12.42 1.05
N ALA A 2 9.59 12.79 0.60
CA ALA A 2 8.34 12.39 1.22
C ALA A 2 7.70 11.30 0.34
N VAL A 3 7.19 10.25 0.97
CA VAL A 3 6.41 9.23 0.27
C VAL A 3 5.02 9.81 0.06
N VAL A 4 4.56 9.90 -1.18
CA VAL A 4 3.23 10.43 -1.50
C VAL A 4 2.36 9.33 -2.08
N ASP A 5 1.05 9.35 -1.79
CA ASP A 5 0.09 8.44 -2.41
C ASP A 5 -0.29 8.87 -3.84
N ALA A 6 -1.19 8.13 -4.48
CA ALA A 6 -1.68 8.43 -5.83
C ALA A 6 -2.31 9.83 -6.00
N ASN A 7 -2.78 10.46 -4.92
CA ASN A 7 -3.34 11.81 -4.94
C ASN A 7 -2.33 12.91 -4.54
N GLY A 8 -1.07 12.55 -4.30
CA GLY A 8 -0.03 13.50 -3.89
C GLY A 8 -0.07 13.87 -2.40
N VAL A 9 -0.75 13.10 -1.55
CA VAL A 9 -0.78 13.30 -0.10
C VAL A 9 0.42 12.61 0.54
N GLU A 10 1.11 13.31 1.42
CA GLU A 10 2.21 12.76 2.18
C GLU A 10 1.75 11.63 3.13
N LEU A 11 2.41 10.50 2.99
CA LEU A 11 2.21 9.28 3.76
C LEU A 11 3.27 9.18 4.86
N GLN A 12 2.84 8.78 6.06
CA GLN A 12 3.71 8.57 7.19
C GLN A 12 3.66 7.12 7.68
N SER A 13 4.72 6.68 8.35
CA SER A 13 4.76 5.32 8.91
C SER A 13 3.67 5.16 9.97
N GLY A 14 2.79 4.16 9.80
CA GLY A 14 1.64 3.93 10.67
C GLY A 14 0.34 4.54 10.19
N ASP A 15 0.34 5.31 9.09
CA ASP A 15 -0.90 5.76 8.45
C ASP A 15 -1.72 4.59 7.90
N ASN A 16 -3.03 4.81 7.84
CA ASN A 16 -3.95 3.93 7.14
C ASN A 16 -4.05 4.36 5.67
N ILE A 17 -3.92 3.39 4.77
CA ILE A 17 -4.16 3.59 3.35
C ILE A 17 -5.29 2.68 2.89
N VAL A 18 -5.88 3.05 1.76
CA VAL A 18 -6.84 2.23 1.02
C VAL A 18 -6.29 1.95 -0.36
N VAL A 19 -6.39 0.70 -0.78
CA VAL A 19 -6.05 0.30 -2.14
C VAL A 19 -7.15 0.77 -3.10
N ILE A 20 -6.77 1.49 -4.15
CA ILE A 20 -7.73 2.09 -5.10
C ILE A 20 -8.08 1.19 -6.28
N LYS A 21 -7.36 0.07 -6.49
CA LYS A 21 -7.60 -0.89 -7.57
C LYS A 21 -7.30 -2.33 -7.14
N ASP A 22 -7.91 -3.31 -7.80
CA ASP A 22 -7.59 -4.71 -7.59
C ASP A 22 -6.16 -5.02 -8.09
N LEU A 23 -5.30 -5.50 -7.19
CA LEU A 23 -3.93 -5.90 -7.51
C LEU A 23 -3.77 -7.40 -7.33
N LYS A 24 -3.25 -8.07 -8.36
CA LYS A 24 -2.89 -9.48 -8.29
C LYS A 24 -1.43 -9.61 -7.88
N LEU A 25 -1.16 -10.27 -6.76
CA LEU A 25 0.19 -10.54 -6.31
C LEU A 25 0.83 -11.62 -7.18
N LYS A 26 2.03 -11.35 -7.70
CA LYS A 26 2.76 -12.32 -8.51
C LYS A 26 3.28 -13.44 -7.60
N GLY A 27 2.93 -14.69 -7.89
CA GLY A 27 3.32 -15.87 -7.09
C GLY A 27 2.37 -16.26 -5.96
N SER A 28 1.26 -15.53 -5.75
CA SER A 28 0.20 -15.91 -4.82
C SER A 28 -1.15 -16.03 -5.54
N LYS A 29 -1.99 -16.98 -5.11
CA LYS A 29 -3.39 -17.06 -5.59
C LYS A 29 -4.24 -15.90 -5.10
N ASN A 30 -3.76 -15.19 -4.09
CA ASN A 30 -4.51 -14.12 -3.45
C ASN A 30 -4.27 -12.79 -4.18
N SER A 31 -5.33 -12.01 -4.27
CA SER A 31 -5.33 -10.65 -4.81
C SER A 31 -5.69 -9.67 -3.68
N VAL A 32 -5.13 -8.47 -3.76
CA VAL A 32 -5.51 -7.35 -2.91
C VAL A 32 -6.67 -6.66 -3.61
N LYS A 33 -7.84 -6.67 -2.98
CA LYS A 33 -9.06 -6.08 -3.54
C LYS A 33 -9.03 -4.56 -3.41
N GLN A 34 -9.65 -3.86 -4.35
CA GLN A 34 -9.98 -2.44 -4.16
C GLN A 34 -10.78 -2.26 -2.86
N GLY A 35 -10.48 -1.20 -2.13
CA GLY A 35 -11.10 -0.93 -0.82
C GLY A 35 -10.41 -1.62 0.35
N THR A 36 -9.42 -2.48 0.11
CA THR A 36 -8.61 -3.08 1.18
C THR A 36 -7.89 -1.98 1.94
N LYS A 37 -8.09 -1.93 3.26
CA LYS A 37 -7.39 -1.02 4.16
C LYS A 37 -6.19 -1.72 4.78
N ALA A 38 -5.06 -1.04 4.86
CA ALA A 38 -3.86 -1.56 5.49
C ALA A 38 -3.09 -0.44 6.19
N LYS A 39 -2.33 -0.81 7.21
CA LYS A 39 -1.33 0.09 7.79
C LYS A 39 -0.06 0.02 6.97
N ILE A 40 0.47 1.18 6.62
CA ILE A 40 1.73 1.30 5.89
C ILE A 40 2.91 1.48 6.81
N ARG A 41 4.07 1.14 6.26
CA ARG A 41 5.39 1.42 6.78
C ARG A 41 6.22 1.99 5.64
N LEU A 42 6.87 3.11 5.90
CA LEU A 42 7.74 3.75 4.91
C LEU A 42 8.93 2.84 4.64
N THR A 43 9.26 2.65 3.37
CA THR A 43 10.44 1.90 2.95
C THR A 43 11.58 2.87 2.60
N LYS A 44 12.70 2.34 2.10
CA LYS A 44 13.77 3.17 1.53
C LYS A 44 13.39 3.80 0.18
N ASN A 45 12.31 3.34 -0.46
CA ASN A 45 11.84 3.82 -1.75
C ASN A 45 10.62 4.73 -1.59
N GLU A 46 10.61 5.86 -2.29
CA GLU A 46 9.49 6.82 -2.26
C GLU A 46 8.25 6.37 -3.05
N ASN A 47 8.44 5.43 -3.98
CA ASN A 47 7.37 4.90 -4.83
C ASN A 47 6.75 3.61 -4.27
N GLU A 48 7.26 3.10 -3.15
CA GLU A 48 6.87 1.81 -2.58
C GLU A 48 6.65 1.91 -1.08
N VAL A 49 5.56 1.33 -0.61
CA VAL A 49 5.28 1.19 0.81
C VAL A 49 5.12 -0.27 1.17
N GLU A 50 5.61 -0.61 2.34
CA GLU A 50 5.37 -1.90 2.93
C GLU A 50 4.07 -1.82 3.72
N CYS A 51 3.14 -2.73 3.50
CA CYS A 51 1.91 -2.81 4.28
C CYS A 51 1.71 -4.22 4.81
N LYS A 52 1.12 -4.33 5.99
CA LYS A 52 0.83 -5.61 6.62
C LYS A 52 -0.66 -5.89 6.54
N LEU A 53 -1.00 -7.02 5.93
CA LEU A 53 -2.36 -7.52 5.75
C LEU A 53 -2.50 -8.81 6.56
N ASP A 54 -3.48 -8.89 7.46
CA ASP A 54 -3.65 -10.06 8.35
C ASP A 54 -3.73 -11.41 7.62
N LYS A 55 -4.30 -11.43 6.40
CA LYS A 55 -4.46 -12.66 5.61
C LYS A 55 -3.35 -12.92 4.59
N LEU A 56 -2.45 -11.96 4.37
CA LEU A 56 -1.43 -12.01 3.32
C LEU A 56 0.00 -11.82 3.85
N GLY A 57 0.14 -11.40 5.11
CA GLY A 57 1.41 -11.04 5.70
C GLY A 57 1.87 -9.65 5.23
N THR A 58 3.19 -9.49 5.15
CA THR A 58 3.82 -8.25 4.70
C THR A 58 3.87 -8.24 3.17
N VAL A 59 3.28 -7.22 2.56
CA VAL A 59 3.28 -7.02 1.11
C VAL A 59 3.76 -5.61 0.77
N ILE A 60 4.54 -5.50 -0.29
CA ILE A 60 5.01 -4.22 -0.81
C ILE A 60 4.06 -3.79 -1.92
N LEU A 61 3.48 -2.61 -1.78
CA LEU A 61 2.60 -2.00 -2.76
C LEU A 61 3.21 -0.70 -3.26
N LYS A 62 3.00 -0.41 -4.53
CA LYS A 62 3.38 0.88 -5.08
C LYS A 62 2.42 1.98 -4.63
N THR A 63 2.95 3.16 -4.39
CA THR A 63 2.19 4.32 -3.94
C THR A 63 1.13 4.79 -4.96
N GLU A 64 1.37 4.55 -6.26
CA GLU A 64 0.43 4.86 -7.36
C GLU A 64 -0.91 4.08 -7.29
N PHE A 65 -0.98 3.00 -6.51
CA PHE A 65 -2.18 2.15 -6.40
C PHE A 65 -2.87 2.24 -5.03
N ILE A 66 -2.43 3.16 -4.18
CA ILE A 66 -2.99 3.39 -2.86
C ILE A 66 -3.35 4.85 -2.67
N ARG A 67 -4.25 5.11 -1.74
CA ARG A 67 -4.56 6.45 -1.25
C ARG A 67 -4.56 6.50 0.26
N LYS A 68 -4.26 7.65 0.84
CA LYS A 68 -4.48 7.88 2.28
C LYS A 68 -5.96 7.72 2.62
N ALA A 69 -6.26 7.01 3.71
CA ALA A 69 -7.61 6.70 4.18
C ALA A 69 -8.16 7.74 5.14
#